data_AF-A0A067F3P6-F1
#
_entry.id   AF-A0A067F3P6-F1
#
_cell.length_a   1.000
_cell.length_b   1.000
_cell.length_c   1.000
_cell.angle_alpha   90.00
_cell.angle_beta   90.00
_cell.angle_gamma   90.00
#
_symmetry.space_group_name_H-M   'P 1'
#
loop_
_entity.id
_entity.type
_entity.pdbx_description
1 polymer ?
#
loop_
_entity_poly.entity_id
_entity_poly.type
_entity_poly.pdbx_seq_one_letter_code
_entity_poly.pdbx_strand_id
1 'polypeptide(L)'
;VILASLEQGVREGRMLLHDWLVILTAQYNEAFKLVQHNIGNSVTSQIDVEFLQCPQLQRLPRLVFALLRNPLLRFHEEGVHPDYRIYLQCLFSALEPSSLQRAVYPLLTSYSTPDKQAFPRHSLSRAALITSGSPIFLLDAFTTIIVFYSSTADPTLPFPPPQDCKFSLISLGFI
;
A
#
# COMPACT_ATOMS: atom_id res chain seq x y z
N VAL A 1 -10.86 2.52 13.20
CA VAL A 1 -10.29 3.63 12.39
C VAL A 1 -11.37 4.48 11.72
N ILE A 2 -12.18 3.93 10.80
CA ILE A 2 -13.26 4.70 10.15
C ILE A 2 -14.25 5.25 11.18
N LEU A 3 -14.74 4.40 12.09
CA LEU A 3 -15.64 4.79 13.16
C LEU A 3 -15.05 5.91 14.05
N ALA A 4 -13.83 5.73 14.56
CA ALA A 4 -13.13 6.77 15.32
C ALA A 4 -12.95 8.09 14.52
N SER A 5 -12.70 7.99 13.21
CA SER A 5 -12.56 9.16 12.34
C SER A 5 -13.88 9.91 12.15
N LEU A 6 -15.01 9.21 12.19
CA LEU A 6 -16.35 9.78 12.08
C LEU A 6 -16.79 10.42 13.40
N GLU A 7 -16.56 9.74 14.53
CA GLU A 7 -17.04 10.17 15.85
C GLU A 7 -16.16 11.26 16.47
N GLN A 8 -14.83 11.14 16.33
CA GLN A 8 -13.85 11.96 17.04
C GLN A 8 -12.95 12.76 16.09
N GLY A 9 -13.15 12.59 14.78
CA GLY A 9 -12.40 13.26 13.74
C GLY A 9 -11.17 12.49 13.26
N VAL A 10 -10.67 12.91 12.10
CA VAL A 10 -9.58 12.24 11.38
C VAL A 10 -8.29 12.15 12.22
N ARG A 11 -8.01 13.15 13.06
CA ARG A 11 -6.84 13.14 13.94
C ARG A 11 -6.82 11.91 14.84
N GLU A 12 -7.95 11.56 15.45
CA GLU A 12 -8.00 10.44 16.38
C GLU A 12 -7.98 9.10 15.66
N GLY A 13 -8.57 9.04 14.46
CA GLY A 13 -8.40 7.89 13.57
C GLY A 13 -6.93 7.61 13.22
N ARG A 14 -6.12 8.66 13.02
CA ARG A 14 -4.68 8.55 12.75
C ARG A 14 -3.90 8.16 14.01
N MET A 15 -4.15 8.81 15.14
CA MET A 15 -3.47 8.49 16.41
C MET A 15 -3.72 7.04 16.81
N LEU A 16 -4.97 6.57 16.72
CA LEU A 16 -5.33 5.19 17.00
C LEU A 16 -4.54 4.17 16.14
N LEU A 17 -4.29 4.48 14.86
CA LEU A 17 -3.45 3.62 14.01
C LEU A 17 -1.97 3.63 14.41
N HIS A 18 -1.44 4.80 14.74
CA HIS A 18 -0.06 4.93 15.20
C HIS A 18 0.16 4.18 16.51
N ASP A 19 -0.69 4.44 17.51
CA ASP A 19 -0.62 3.81 18.83
C ASP A 19 -0.78 2.29 18.72
N TRP A 20 -1.71 1.83 17.90
CA TRP A 20 -1.88 0.40 17.65
C TRP A 20 -0.62 -0.26 17.10
N LEU A 21 0.05 0.35 16.11
CA LEU A 21 1.28 -0.21 15.53
C LEU A 21 2.44 -0.19 16.55
N VAL A 22 2.54 0.86 17.36
CA VAL A 22 3.56 0.95 18.43
C VAL A 22 3.33 -0.14 19.47
N ILE A 23 2.10 -0.30 19.96
CA ILE A 23 1.74 -1.34 20.94
C ILE A 23 2.02 -2.72 20.36
N LEU A 24 1.61 -2.99 19.11
CA LEU A 24 1.88 -4.26 18.44
C LEU A 24 3.38 -4.55 18.35
N THR A 25 4.18 -3.55 17.97
CA THR A 25 5.64 -3.70 17.85
C THR A 25 6.28 -3.97 19.21
N ALA A 26 5.87 -3.25 20.26
CA ALA A 26 6.36 -3.46 21.62
C ALA A 26 6.04 -4.88 22.12
N GLN A 27 4.77 -5.30 21.99
CA GLN A 27 4.30 -6.63 22.42
C GLN A 27 4.99 -7.76 21.63
N TYR A 28 5.21 -7.58 20.34
CA TYR A 28 5.99 -8.53 19.53
C TYR A 28 7.43 -8.66 20.05
N ASN A 29 8.12 -7.54 20.28
CA ASN A 29 9.51 -7.55 20.73
C ASN A 29 9.67 -8.15 22.14
N GLU A 30 8.68 -7.93 23.01
CA GLU A 30 8.60 -8.55 24.34
C GLU A 30 8.37 -10.08 24.23
N ALA A 31 7.39 -10.51 23.43
CA ALA A 31 7.05 -11.92 23.25
C ALA A 31 8.22 -12.75 22.71
N PHE A 32 8.99 -12.19 21.79
CA PHE A 32 10.19 -12.84 21.23
C PHE A 32 11.47 -12.61 22.07
N LYS A 33 11.35 -11.96 23.24
CA LYS A 33 12.46 -11.66 24.16
C LYS A 33 13.64 -10.94 23.48
N LEU A 34 13.35 -10.14 22.45
CA LEU A 34 14.35 -9.39 21.70
C LEU A 34 14.88 -8.20 22.53
N VAL A 35 14.06 -7.71 23.46
CA VAL A 35 14.45 -6.70 24.45
C VAL A 35 15.04 -7.39 25.67
N GLN A 36 16.36 -7.55 25.68
CA GLN A 36 17.08 -7.93 26.91
C GLN A 36 17.17 -6.71 27.82
N HIS A 37 16.43 -6.75 28.94
CA HIS A 37 16.57 -5.77 30.03
C HIS A 37 17.84 -6.08 30.84
N ASN A 38 19.01 -6.09 30.20
CA ASN A 38 20.27 -6.27 30.90
C ASN A 38 20.64 -4.96 31.59
N ILE A 39 20.30 -4.89 32.88
CA ILE A 39 20.74 -3.86 33.81
C ILE A 39 22.27 -3.99 33.93
N GLY A 40 23.03 -3.32 33.07
CA GLY A 40 24.47 -3.18 33.28
C GLY A 40 25.36 -3.09 32.05
N ASN A 41 24.90 -3.39 30.84
CA ASN A 41 25.74 -3.21 29.64
C ASN A 41 24.93 -2.62 28.49
N SER A 42 25.42 -1.48 28.00
CA SER A 42 24.93 -0.71 26.87
C SER A 42 25.02 -1.52 25.57
N VAL A 43 24.09 -2.44 25.37
CA VAL A 43 23.68 -2.89 24.04
C VAL A 43 22.25 -2.44 23.93
N THR A 44 22.00 -1.38 23.16
CA THR A 44 20.64 -1.07 22.69
C THR A 44 20.10 -2.35 22.07
N SER A 45 19.20 -3.03 22.78
CA SER A 45 18.50 -4.19 22.25
C SER A 45 17.87 -3.72 20.94
N GLN A 46 18.31 -4.29 19.83
CA GLN A 46 17.83 -3.90 18.52
C GLN A 46 16.34 -4.27 18.45
N ILE A 47 15.48 -3.26 18.55
CA ILE A 47 14.05 -3.42 18.39
C ILE A 47 13.80 -3.87 16.96
N ASP A 48 13.22 -5.05 16.80
CA ASP A 48 12.80 -5.55 15.50
C ASP A 48 11.48 -4.89 15.12
N VAL A 49 11.57 -3.93 14.21
CA VAL A 49 10.42 -3.24 13.59
C VAL A 49 9.98 -3.89 12.28
N GLU A 50 10.77 -4.84 11.77
CA GLU A 50 10.51 -5.52 10.52
C GLU A 50 9.74 -6.82 10.71
N PHE A 51 9.54 -7.26 11.96
CA PHE A 51 8.86 -8.51 12.31
C PHE A 51 9.52 -9.73 11.65
N LEU A 52 10.85 -9.84 11.75
CA LEU A 52 11.65 -10.87 11.09
C LEU A 52 11.22 -12.30 11.46
N GLN A 53 10.80 -12.51 12.72
CA GLN A 53 10.34 -13.81 13.23
C GLN A 53 8.88 -14.12 12.85
N CYS A 54 8.13 -13.15 12.31
CA CYS A 54 6.73 -13.33 11.92
C CYS A 54 6.43 -12.73 10.54
N PRO A 55 6.66 -13.48 9.45
CA PRO A 55 6.45 -13.04 8.06
C PRO A 55 5.06 -12.46 7.78
N GLN A 56 4.04 -12.93 8.51
CA GLN A 56 2.66 -12.48 8.37
C GLN A 56 2.47 -11.02 8.80
N LEU A 57 3.26 -10.53 9.76
CA LEU A 57 3.16 -9.16 10.29
C LEU A 57 3.99 -8.14 9.50
N GLN A 58 4.98 -8.58 8.72
CA GLN A 58 5.92 -7.69 8.00
C GLN A 58 5.23 -6.70 7.05
N ARG A 59 4.03 -7.03 6.58
CA ARG A 59 3.24 -6.16 5.69
C ARG A 59 2.51 -5.05 6.44
N LEU A 60 2.27 -5.20 7.74
CA LEU A 60 1.44 -4.29 8.53
C LEU A 60 2.01 -2.87 8.61
N PRO A 61 3.30 -2.65 8.92
CA PRO A 61 3.86 -1.28 8.96
C PRO A 61 3.63 -0.54 7.64
N ARG A 62 3.79 -1.25 6.51
CA ARG A 62 3.58 -0.70 5.17
C ARG A 62 2.12 -0.38 4.90
N LEU A 63 1.19 -1.26 5.29
CA LEU A 63 -0.25 -1.02 5.14
C LEU A 63 -0.73 0.15 6.01
N VAL A 64 -0.25 0.24 7.25
CA VAL A 64 -0.54 1.37 8.16
C VAL A 64 -0.02 2.67 7.55
N PHE A 65 1.23 2.69 7.09
CA PHE A 65 1.80 3.86 6.42
C PHE A 65 0.97 4.28 5.19
N ALA A 66 0.55 3.32 4.37
CA ALA A 66 -0.27 3.59 3.19
C ALA A 66 -1.64 4.16 3.57
N LEU A 67 -2.29 3.60 4.59
CA LEU A 67 -3.58 4.06 5.09
C LEU A 67 -3.48 5.48 5.67
N LEU A 68 -2.40 5.80 6.39
CA LEU A 68 -2.14 7.15 6.91
C LEU A 68 -1.92 8.19 5.80
N ARG A 69 -1.47 7.77 4.60
CA ARG A 69 -1.36 8.65 3.43
C ARG A 69 -2.59 8.62 2.53
N ASN A 70 -3.53 7.74 2.79
CA ASN A 70 -4.77 7.62 2.03
C ASN A 70 -5.67 8.85 2.28
N PRO A 71 -6.39 9.36 1.26
CA PRO A 71 -7.35 10.46 1.44
C PRO A 71 -8.37 10.23 2.57
N LEU A 72 -8.67 8.98 2.91
CA LEU A 72 -9.50 8.59 4.05
C LEU A 72 -9.02 9.22 5.38
N LEU A 73 -7.70 9.31 5.60
CA LEU A 73 -7.08 9.78 6.84
C LEU A 73 -6.20 11.01 6.68
N ARG A 74 -6.08 11.57 5.47
CA ARG A 74 -5.47 12.89 5.29
C ARG A 74 -6.32 13.98 5.92
N PHE A 75 -5.71 15.03 6.42
CA PHE A 75 -6.42 16.18 6.97
C PHE A 75 -7.19 16.90 5.86
N HIS A 76 -8.27 17.58 6.22
CA HIS A 76 -9.06 18.35 5.23
C HIS A 76 -8.23 19.48 4.61
N GLU A 77 -7.31 20.07 5.38
CA GLU A 77 -6.33 21.08 4.94
C GLU A 77 -5.44 20.59 3.78
N GLU A 78 -5.28 19.27 3.61
CA GLU A 78 -4.54 18.67 2.49
C GLU A 78 -5.39 18.55 1.20
N GLY A 79 -6.54 19.23 1.14
CA GLY A 79 -7.37 19.35 -0.06
C GLY A 79 -8.27 18.14 -0.35
N VAL A 80 -8.62 17.34 0.66
CA VAL A 80 -9.52 16.19 0.46
C VAL A 80 -10.98 16.64 0.49
N HIS A 81 -11.68 16.45 -0.64
CA HIS A 81 -13.10 16.73 -0.75
C HIS A 81 -13.93 15.87 0.23
N PRO A 82 -14.91 16.45 0.96
CA PRO A 82 -15.71 15.70 1.94
C PRO A 82 -16.44 14.52 1.31
N ASP A 83 -17.11 14.70 0.17
CA ASP A 83 -17.84 13.61 -0.49
C ASP A 83 -16.92 12.46 -0.91
N TYR A 84 -15.70 12.77 -1.36
CA TYR A 84 -14.73 11.74 -1.73
C TYR A 84 -14.29 10.93 -0.51
N ARG A 85 -14.19 11.56 0.67
CA ARG A 85 -13.91 10.86 1.92
C ARG A 85 -15.07 9.95 2.33
N ILE A 86 -16.31 10.44 2.26
CA ILE A 86 -17.49 9.62 2.56
C ILE A 86 -17.56 8.42 1.62
N TYR A 87 -17.35 8.65 0.32
CA TYR A 87 -17.25 7.57 -0.68
C TYR A 87 -16.22 6.51 -0.26
N LEU A 88 -15.00 6.91 0.11
CA LEU A 88 -13.96 5.97 0.57
C LEU A 88 -14.34 5.24 1.86
N GLN A 89 -15.00 5.90 2.80
CA GLN A 89 -15.47 5.27 4.04
C GLN A 89 -16.50 4.17 3.75
N CYS A 90 -17.48 4.46 2.90
CA CYS A 90 -18.49 3.49 2.48
C CYS A 90 -17.86 2.33 1.72
N LEU A 91 -17.00 2.64 0.74
CA LEU A 91 -16.32 1.64 -0.07
C LEU A 91 -15.49 0.71 0.84
N PHE A 92 -14.56 1.26 1.63
CA PHE A 92 -13.63 0.44 2.42
C PHE A 92 -14.33 -0.39 3.48
N SER A 93 -15.50 0.05 3.97
CA SER A 93 -16.30 -0.72 4.93
C SER A 93 -16.98 -1.93 4.31
N ALA A 94 -17.19 -1.93 2.99
CA ALA A 94 -17.84 -3.01 2.25
C ALA A 94 -16.85 -3.97 1.57
N LEU A 95 -15.58 -3.60 1.44
CA LEU A 95 -14.57 -4.43 0.77
C LEU A 95 -14.12 -5.62 1.63
N GLU A 96 -14.06 -6.78 0.99
CA GLU A 96 -13.32 -7.94 1.47
C GLU A 96 -11.82 -7.63 1.69
N PRO A 97 -11.11 -8.40 2.53
CA PRO A 97 -9.72 -8.10 2.90
C PRO A 97 -8.75 -7.98 1.72
N SER A 98 -8.86 -8.82 0.69
CA SER A 98 -8.01 -8.80 -0.51
C SER A 98 -8.17 -7.51 -1.30
N SER A 99 -9.42 -7.11 -1.52
CA SER A 99 -9.77 -5.91 -2.28
C SER A 99 -9.44 -4.65 -1.48
N LEU A 100 -9.69 -4.64 -0.17
CA LEU A 100 -9.28 -3.54 0.71
C LEU A 100 -7.76 -3.37 0.71
N GLN A 101 -6.99 -4.47 0.79
CA GLN A 101 -5.53 -4.40 0.73
C GLN A 101 -5.06 -3.75 -0.57
N ARG A 102 -5.71 -4.05 -1.70
CA ARG A 102 -5.38 -3.46 -3.00
C ARG A 102 -5.77 -1.99 -3.08
N ALA A 103 -6.93 -1.61 -2.54
CA ALA A 103 -7.37 -0.22 -2.48
C ALA A 103 -6.48 0.65 -1.58
N VAL A 104 -5.93 0.08 -0.50
CA VAL A 104 -5.03 0.78 0.42
C VAL A 104 -3.59 0.82 -0.10
N TYR A 105 -3.08 -0.29 -0.63
CA TYR A 105 -1.74 -0.41 -1.19
C TYR A 105 -1.80 -1.01 -2.60
N PRO A 106 -1.90 -0.16 -3.63
CA PRO A 106 -2.02 -0.57 -5.03
C PRO A 106 -0.94 -1.56 -5.49
N LEU A 107 -1.28 -2.37 -6.48
CA LEU A 107 -0.34 -3.30 -7.11
C LEU A 107 0.30 -2.63 -8.32
N LEU A 108 1.63 -2.49 -8.31
CA LEU A 108 2.41 -2.05 -9.47
C LEU A 108 3.12 -3.23 -10.11
N THR A 109 2.84 -3.47 -11.39
CA THR A 109 3.41 -4.55 -12.19
C THR A 109 4.08 -3.95 -13.42
N SER A 110 5.15 -4.56 -13.93
CA SER A 110 5.79 -4.13 -15.18
C SER A 110 5.83 -5.21 -16.24
N TYR A 111 5.92 -4.76 -17.49
CA TYR A 111 5.79 -5.58 -18.68
C TYR A 111 6.81 -5.12 -19.72
N SER A 112 7.40 -6.08 -20.42
CA SER A 112 8.35 -5.83 -21.53
C SER A 112 7.61 -5.59 -22.85
N THR A 113 6.48 -6.26 -23.02
CA THR A 113 5.53 -6.08 -24.13
C THR A 113 4.13 -6.29 -23.56
N PRO A 114 3.05 -5.92 -24.27
CA PRO A 114 1.71 -6.02 -23.72
C PRO A 114 1.28 -7.42 -23.24
N ASP A 115 1.87 -8.46 -23.81
CA ASP A 115 1.54 -9.86 -23.47
C ASP A 115 2.57 -10.54 -22.57
N LYS A 116 3.67 -9.85 -22.27
CA LYS A 116 4.80 -10.38 -21.50
C LYS A 116 5.07 -9.54 -20.27
N GLN A 117 4.61 -10.06 -19.13
CA GLN A 117 4.95 -9.55 -17.81
C GLN A 117 6.46 -9.67 -17.59
N ALA A 118 7.08 -8.58 -17.15
CA ALA A 118 8.49 -8.51 -16.81
C ALA A 118 8.70 -8.72 -15.31
N PHE A 119 7.91 -8.04 -14.46
CA PHE A 119 8.02 -8.17 -13.02
C PHE A 119 6.67 -8.08 -12.31
N PRO A 120 6.34 -9.00 -11.40
CA PRO A 120 4.99 -9.15 -10.88
C PRO A 120 4.58 -8.07 -9.87
N ARG A 121 5.51 -7.57 -9.04
CA ARG A 121 5.18 -6.61 -7.96
C ARG A 121 6.36 -5.71 -7.62
N HIS A 122 6.32 -4.48 -8.10
CA HIS A 122 7.27 -3.42 -7.73
C HIS A 122 6.93 -2.79 -6.38
N SER A 123 7.93 -2.12 -5.79
CA SER A 123 7.67 -1.15 -4.73
C SER A 123 6.95 0.07 -5.32
N LEU A 124 6.00 0.65 -4.57
CA LEU A 124 5.30 1.87 -4.99
C LEU A 124 6.22 3.10 -4.81
N SER A 125 7.19 3.25 -5.71
CA SER A 125 8.14 4.36 -5.71
C SER A 125 8.50 4.80 -7.12
N ARG A 126 8.84 6.09 -7.29
CA ARG A 126 9.36 6.60 -8.57
C ARG A 126 10.67 5.91 -8.95
N ALA A 127 11.50 5.55 -7.96
CA ALA A 127 12.76 4.84 -8.19
C ALA A 127 12.54 3.51 -8.90
N ALA A 128 11.51 2.73 -8.53
CA ALA A 128 11.20 1.45 -9.19
C ALA A 128 10.87 1.61 -10.68
N LEU A 129 10.24 2.73 -11.08
CA LEU A 129 9.95 3.01 -12.49
C LEU A 129 11.24 3.28 -13.28
N ILE A 130 12.21 3.95 -12.66
CA ILE A 130 13.47 4.33 -13.31
C ILE A 130 14.44 3.15 -13.37
N THR A 131 14.58 2.39 -12.27
CA THR A 131 15.60 1.34 -12.16
C THR A 131 15.21 0.02 -12.81
N SER A 132 13.91 -0.26 -12.95
CA SER A 132 13.45 -1.54 -13.53
C SER A 132 13.69 -1.67 -15.03
N GLY A 133 13.91 -0.56 -15.75
CA GLY A 133 14.14 -0.54 -17.19
C GLY A 133 12.98 -1.06 -18.03
N SER A 134 11.82 -1.32 -17.41
CA SER A 134 10.65 -1.86 -18.11
C SER A 134 9.94 -0.74 -18.89
N PRO A 135 9.44 -1.01 -20.11
CA PRO A 135 8.78 0.01 -20.92
C PRO A 135 7.34 0.29 -20.47
N ILE A 136 6.63 -0.70 -19.91
CA ILE A 136 5.21 -0.58 -19.55
C ILE A 136 5.01 -0.92 -18.07
N PHE A 137 4.24 -0.09 -17.39
CA PHE A 137 3.84 -0.26 -16.00
C PHE A 137 2.32 -0.20 -15.87
N LEU A 138 1.80 -1.02 -14.98
CA LEU A 138 0.39 -1.14 -14.68
C LEU A 138 0.20 -1.00 -13.19
N LEU A 139 -0.53 0.03 -12.78
CA LEU A 139 -0.92 0.26 -11.41
C LEU A 139 -2.41 -0.06 -11.25
N ASP A 140 -2.70 -1.09 -10.48
CA ASP A 140 -4.05 -1.47 -10.08
C ASP A 140 -4.30 -0.97 -8.64
N ALA A 141 -5.10 0.09 -8.53
CA ALA A 141 -5.51 0.71 -7.28
C ALA A 141 -6.97 0.37 -6.90
N PHE A 142 -7.47 -0.78 -7.36
CA PHE A 142 -8.84 -1.27 -7.16
C PHE A 142 -9.91 -0.46 -7.91
N THR A 143 -10.07 0.83 -7.59
CA THR A 143 -11.05 1.72 -8.27
C THR A 143 -10.51 2.31 -9.57
N THR A 144 -9.19 2.27 -9.74
CA THR A 144 -8.51 2.95 -10.84
C THR A 144 -7.38 2.07 -11.34
N ILE A 145 -7.32 1.91 -12.66
CA ILE A 145 -6.22 1.24 -13.36
C ILE A 145 -5.46 2.31 -14.12
N ILE A 146 -4.15 2.40 -13.91
CA ILE A 146 -3.27 3.33 -14.60
C ILE A 146 -2.26 2.52 -15.40
N VAL A 147 -2.24 2.76 -16.71
CA VAL A 147 -1.20 2.24 -17.60
C VAL A 147 -0.23 3.37 -17.89
N PHE A 148 1.04 3.16 -17.55
CA PHE A 148 2.12 4.13 -17.74
C PHE A 148 3.19 3.54 -18.65
N TYR A 149 3.49 4.27 -19.74
CA TYR A 149 4.59 3.94 -20.64
C TYR A 149 5.78 4.82 -20.27
N SER A 150 6.94 4.19 -20.08
CA SER A 150 8.19 4.91 -19.81
C SER A 150 8.56 5.79 -21.01
N SER A 151 9.23 6.91 -20.76
CA SER A 151 9.81 7.74 -21.81
C SER A 151 10.91 7.04 -22.60
N THR A 152 11.48 5.96 -22.05
CA THR A 152 12.46 5.10 -22.71
C THR A 152 11.83 3.92 -23.44
N ALA A 153 10.49 3.84 -23.50
CA ALA A 153 9.80 2.77 -24.19
C ALA A 153 10.04 2.86 -25.70
N ASP A 154 10.17 1.69 -26.34
CA ASP A 154 10.29 1.60 -27.79
C ASP A 154 9.01 2.19 -28.45
N PRO A 155 9.14 3.15 -29.38
CA PRO A 155 8.00 3.78 -30.05
C PRO A 155 7.18 2.80 -30.91
N THR A 156 7.69 1.61 -31.20
CA THR A 156 6.95 0.55 -31.89
C THR A 156 5.92 -0.15 -31.00
N LEU A 157 6.00 0.04 -29.68
CA LEU A 157 5.01 -0.52 -28.76
C LEU A 157 3.64 0.12 -28.98
N PRO A 158 2.57 -0.68 -29.10
CA PRO A 158 1.23 -0.15 -29.34
C PRO A 158 0.76 0.69 -28.15
N PHE A 159 0.26 1.89 -28.44
CA PHE A 159 -0.38 2.78 -27.49
C PHE A 159 -1.69 3.35 -28.08
N PRO A 160 -2.86 3.17 -27.42
CA PRO A 160 -3.07 2.42 -26.19
C PRO A 160 -2.80 0.91 -26.35
N PRO A 161 -2.70 0.15 -25.25
CA PRO A 161 -2.56 -1.31 -25.32
C PRO A 161 -3.69 -1.93 -26.17
N PRO A 162 -3.40 -2.98 -26.98
CA PRO A 162 -4.42 -3.72 -27.73
C PRO A 162 -5.50 -4.31 -26.82
N GLN A 163 -6.73 -4.46 -27.31
CA GLN A 163 -7.85 -4.93 -26.49
C GLN A 163 -7.70 -6.39 -26.02
N ASP A 164 -6.97 -7.19 -26.77
CA ASP A 164 -6.72 -8.62 -26.55
C ASP A 164 -5.47 -8.93 -25.72
N CYS A 165 -4.75 -7.90 -25.25
CA CYS A 165 -3.52 -8.12 -24.49
C CYS A 165 -3.79 -8.58 -23.06
N LYS A 166 -2.81 -9.25 -22.43
CA LYS A 166 -2.96 -9.76 -21.05
C LYS A 166 -3.28 -8.70 -19.98
N PHE A 167 -3.09 -7.41 -20.28
CA PHE A 167 -3.51 -6.32 -19.40
C PHE A 167 -5.03 -6.18 -19.28
N SER A 168 -5.80 -6.56 -20.31
CA SER A 168 -7.27 -6.46 -20.30
C SER A 168 -7.95 -7.53 -19.44
N LEU A 169 -7.21 -8.59 -19.09
CA LEU A 169 -7.67 -9.68 -18.20
C LEU A 169 -7.67 -9.30 -16.72
N ILE A 170 -7.35 -8.05 -16.35
CA ILE A 170 -7.71 -7.54 -15.02
C ILE A 170 -9.22 -7.35 -15.04
N SER A 171 -9.92 -8.44 -14.70
CA SER A 171 -11.36 -8.43 -14.55
C SER A 171 -11.71 -7.29 -13.61
N LEU A 172 -12.36 -6.27 -14.16
CA LEU A 172 -13.39 -5.54 -13.46
C LEU A 172 -14.39 -6.60 -12.99
N GLY A 173 -14.13 -7.19 -11.83
CA GLY A 173 -15.14 -7.88 -11.06
C GLY A 173 -16.15 -6.83 -10.70
N PHE A 174 -17.10 -6.60 -11.60
CA PHE A 174 -18.31 -5.85 -11.30
C PHE A 174 -18.94 -6.52 -10.09
N ILE A 175 -18.91 -5.80 -8.95
CA ILE A 175 -19.89 -5.98 -7.88
C ILE A 175 -21.21 -5.42 -8.42
#